data_AF-A0A378FY08-F1
#
_entry.id   AF-A0A378FY08-F1
#
_cell.length_a   1.000
_cell.length_b   1.000
_cell.length_c   1.000
_cell.angle_alpha   90.00
_cell.angle_beta   90.00
_cell.angle_gamma   90.00
#
_symmetry.space_group_name_H-M   'P 1'
#
loop_
_entity.id
_entity.type
_entity.pdbx_description
1 polymer ?
#
loop_
_entity_poly.entity_id
_entity_poly.type
_entity_poly.pdbx_seq_one_letter_code
_entity_poly.pdbx_strand_id
1 'polypeptide(L)' 'MSGGVEKASRVFVRNELMPLQKRLLELNGWLSEEVLRFEPYT' A
#
# COMPACT_ATOMS: atom_id res chain seq x y z
N MET A 1 24.56 11.84 1.46
CA MET A 1 24.01 11.20 0.24
C MET A 1 22.82 10.25 0.52
N SER A 2 22.46 9.97 1.78
CA SER A 2 21.42 8.99 2.17
C SER A 2 19.99 9.55 2.34
N GLY A 3 19.80 10.86 2.46
CA GLY A 3 18.47 11.45 2.72
C GLY A 3 17.50 11.46 1.52
N GLY A 4 18.02 11.34 0.29
CA GLY A 4 17.19 11.34 -0.93
C GLY A 4 16.40 10.05 -1.12
N VAL A 5 17.03 8.91 -0.84
CA VAL A 5 16.43 7.58 -1.00
C VAL A 5 15.32 7.36 0.01
N GLU A 6 15.53 7.72 1.28
CA GLU A 6 14.50 7.64 2.31
C GLU A 6 13.30 8.55 2.02
N LYS A 7 13.55 9.77 1.52
CA LYS A 7 12.49 10.69 1.11
C LYS A 7 11.71 10.13 -0.08
N ALA A 8 12.39 9.61 -1.09
CA ALA A 8 11.76 9.00 -2.26
C ALA A 8 10.93 7.76 -1.87
N SER A 9 11.46 6.92 -0.98
CA SER A 9 10.75 5.75 -0.46
C SER A 9 9.46 6.15 0.27
N ARG A 10 9.53 7.13 1.18
CA ARG A 10 8.33 7.64 1.88
C ARG A 10 7.28 8.22 0.92
N VAL A 11 7.72 8.95 -0.10
CA VAL A 11 6.83 9.51 -1.13
C VAL A 11 6.18 8.38 -1.95
N PHE A 12 6.95 7.38 -2.36
CA PHE A 12 6.46 6.23 -3.10
C PHE A 12 5.42 5.42 -2.30
N VAL A 13 5.72 5.12 -1.03
CA VAL A 13 4.78 4.39 -0.16
C VAL A 13 3.44 5.12 -0.07
N ARG A 14 3.47 6.43 0.18
CA ARG A 14 2.25 7.24 0.35
C ARG A 14 1.47 7.43 -0.94
N ASN A 15 2.16 7.70 -2.05
CA ASN A 15 1.50 8.16 -3.27
C ASN A 15 1.14 7.02 -4.24
N GLU A 16 1.86 5.90 -4.19
CA GLU A 16 1.70 4.81 -5.14
C GLU A 16 1.23 3.53 -4.43
N LEU A 17 1.99 3.09 -3.41
CA LEU A 17 1.76 1.78 -2.78
C LEU A 17 0.45 1.73 -1.98
N MET A 18 0.22 2.70 -1.08
CA MET A 18 -0.99 2.73 -0.25
C MET A 18 -2.28 2.84 -1.09
N PRO A 19 -2.37 3.71 -2.12
CA PRO A 19 -3.52 3.73 -3.02
C PRO A 19 -3.72 2.43 -3.79
N LEU A 20 -2.64 1.78 -4.24
CA LEU A 20 -2.71 0.49 -4.92
C LEU A 20 -3.23 -0.61 -3.99
N GLN A 21 -2.71 -0.70 -2.76
CA GLN A 21 -3.18 -1.64 -1.75
C GLN A 21 -4.68 -1.45 -1.47
N LYS A 22 -5.14 -0.19 -1.37
CA LYS A 22 -6.56 0.10 -1.16
C LYS A 22 -7.44 -0.43 -2.31
N ARG A 23 -7.04 -0.23 -3.57
CA ARG A 23 -7.77 -0.77 -4.72
C ARG A 23 -7.84 -2.30 -4.71
N LEU A 24 -6.78 -2.97 -4.28
CA LEU A 24 -6.77 -4.44 -4.16
C LEU A 24 -7.70 -4.92 -3.04
N LEU A 25 -7.79 -4.18 -1.93
CA LEU A 25 -8.71 -4.51 -0.83
C LEU A 25 -10.19 -4.38 -1.21
N GLU A 26 -10.54 -3.60 -2.26
CA GLU A 26 -11.90 -3.53 -2.77
C GLU A 26 -12.42 -4.89 -3.24
N LEU A 27 -11.53 -5.82 -3.65
CA LEU A 27 -11.88 -7.18 -4.04
C LEU A 27 -12.60 -7.94 -2.92
N ASN A 28 -12.18 -7.75 -1.67
CA ASN A 28 -12.85 -8.37 -0.52
C ASN A 28 -14.31 -7.91 -0.44
N GLY A 29 -14.54 -6.61 -0.69
CA GLY A 29 -15.88 -6.03 -0.71
C GLY A 29 -16.73 -6.59 -1.86
N TRP A 30 -16.13 -6.78 -3.04
CA TRP A 30 -16.84 -7.34 -4.20
C TRP A 30 -17.25 -8.81 -3.98
N LEU A 31 -16.41 -9.59 -3.31
CA LEU A 31 -16.68 -11.00 -3.02
C LEU A 31 -17.46 -11.21 -1.72
N SER A 32 -17.69 -10.14 -0.93
CA SER A 32 -18.27 -10.22 0.42
C SER A 32 -17.52 -11.20 1.35
N GLU A 33 -16.24 -11.42 1.09
CA GLU A 33 -15.36 -12.35 1.83
C GLU A 33 -13.96 -11.74 1.94
N GLU A 34 -13.29 -11.95 3.07
CA GLU A 34 -11.92 -11.48 3.25
C GLU A 34 -10.92 -12.43 2.59
N VAL A 35 -10.57 -12.15 1.34
CA VAL A 35 -9.62 -12.96 0.54
C VAL A 35 -8.21 -12.38 0.50
N LEU A 36 -8.05 -11.08 0.76
CA LEU A 36 -6.78 -10.35 0.73
C LEU A 36 -6.56 -9.53 2.01
N ARG A 37 -5.37 -9.63 2.61
CA ARG A 37 -4.93 -8.81 3.74
C ARG A 37 -3.46 -8.41 3.56
N PHE A 38 -3.14 -7.16 3.87
CA PHE A 38 -1.76 -6.68 3.90
C PHE A 38 -1.26 -6.56 5.34
N GLU A 39 -0.01 -6.93 5.55
CA GLU A 39 0.69 -6.67 6.82
C GLU A 39 1.10 -5.19 6.92
N PRO A 40 1.18 -4.63 8.13
CA PRO A 40 1.67 -3.26 8.32
C PRO A 40 3.07 -3.07 7.74
N TYR A 41 3.26 -1.96 7.03
CA TYR A 41 4.60 -1.52 6.62
C TYR A 41 5.35 -1.01 7.86
N THR A 42 6.46 -1.67 8.21
CA THR A 42 7.33 -1.31 9.35
C THR A 42 8.47 -0.38 8.96
#